data_AF-A0A7Y1ZUM0-F1
#
_entry.id   AF-A0A7Y1ZUM0-F1
#
_cell.length_a   1.000
_cell.length_b   1.000
_cell.length_c   1.000
_cell.angle_alpha   90.00
_cell.angle_beta   90.00
_cell.angle_gamma   90.00
#
_symmetry.space_group_name_H-M   'P 1'
#
loop_
_entity.id
_entity.type
_entity.pdbx_description
1 polymer ?
#
loop_
_entity_poly.entity_id
_entity_poly.type
_entity_poly.pdbx_seq_one_letter_code
_entity_poly.pdbx_strand_id
1 'polypeptide(L)'
;MAWHRAVEDVPARRRRLRWFAAVVTGGALLVASVITGAIATPGRIVALGDPRESTVVTVDPTRVLDTRVDVGLAGPLTSLASRQLQITGPITTIDRYTANGTAVVTSEQIVVPAGATGVLLNITAVTPSATGFLSVRPGDATGAPSTAGLNFDPGDTIPNALTVALPTTGTGSGMIDLYYGAEFPGQTVHVVIDIVGYTSDAGLLDIIGRIEALENSGVTGPPGPTGPKGDQGDPGPAGADAPRPAQVVVVATSGGDFASLSAALASIDDNSAATPYVIRIAPGTYTETGPVFLADHVDIEGAGRDRTVLECACAGPVNDSS
;
A
#
# COMPACT_ATOMS: atom_id res chain seq x y z
N MET A 1 91.35 -72.31 -45.71
CA MET A 1 91.05 -73.00 -46.99
C MET A 1 89.71 -73.70 -46.84
N ALA A 2 88.64 -73.12 -47.38
CA ALA A 2 87.41 -73.84 -47.73
C ALA A 2 86.57 -72.92 -48.62
N TRP A 3 86.54 -73.25 -49.91
CA TRP A 3 85.57 -72.75 -50.88
C TRP A 3 84.39 -73.71 -50.92
N HIS A 4 83.16 -73.19 -50.97
CA HIS A 4 82.08 -73.67 -51.84
C HIS A 4 80.94 -72.62 -51.78
N ARG A 5 80.85 -71.75 -52.79
CA ARG A 5 80.01 -71.86 -54.00
C ARG A 5 78.51 -71.62 -53.74
N ALA A 6 78.00 -70.50 -54.24
CA ALA A 6 77.05 -70.40 -55.37
C ALA A 6 76.82 -68.90 -55.64
N VAL A 7 77.39 -68.31 -56.70
CA VAL A 7 76.86 -68.26 -58.09
C VAL A 7 75.54 -67.47 -58.09
N GLU A 8 75.64 -66.15 -58.24
CA GLU A 8 75.46 -65.38 -59.50
C GLU A 8 73.98 -65.09 -59.78
N ASP A 9 73.57 -63.99 -60.41
CA ASP A 9 74.05 -62.62 -60.45
C ASP A 9 72.92 -61.82 -61.13
N VAL A 10 72.84 -60.53 -60.79
CA VAL A 10 72.49 -59.43 -61.73
C VAL A 10 71.00 -59.15 -62.11
N PRO A 11 70.67 -57.85 -62.29
CA PRO A 11 69.48 -57.21 -61.74
C PRO A 11 68.58 -56.51 -62.79
N ALA A 12 67.39 -56.05 -62.41
CA ALA A 12 66.66 -55.08 -63.24
C ALA A 12 65.64 -54.20 -62.50
N ARG A 13 65.95 -52.90 -62.50
CA ARG A 13 65.10 -51.74 -62.87
C ARG A 13 63.69 -51.58 -62.28
N ARG A 14 63.56 -50.46 -61.53
CA ARG A 14 62.35 -49.70 -61.22
C ARG A 14 61.52 -49.33 -62.47
N ARG A 15 60.19 -49.47 -62.38
CA ARG A 15 59.21 -48.64 -63.11
C ARG A 15 58.00 -48.33 -62.22
N ARG A 16 57.69 -47.03 -62.10
CA ARG A 16 56.48 -46.49 -61.47
C ARG A 16 55.30 -46.66 -62.44
N LEU A 17 54.16 -47.09 -61.93
CA LEU A 17 52.93 -47.31 -62.70
C LEU A 17 51.88 -46.27 -62.31
N ARG A 18 51.48 -45.43 -63.27
CA ARG A 18 50.30 -44.54 -63.21
C ARG A 18 49.12 -45.31 -63.80
N TRP A 19 47.95 -45.29 -63.14
CA TRP A 19 46.68 -45.74 -63.70
C TRP A 19 45.59 -44.69 -63.53
N PHE A 20 44.62 -44.80 -64.43
CA PHE A 20 43.71 -43.81 -64.98
C PHE A 20 42.52 -43.40 -64.10
N ALA A 21 41.93 -42.27 -64.47
CA ALA A 21 40.68 -41.69 -63.97
C ALA A 21 39.44 -42.57 -64.27
N ALA A 22 38.47 -42.54 -63.35
CA ALA A 22 37.08 -42.89 -63.61
C ALA A 22 36.17 -41.85 -62.95
N VAL A 23 35.42 -41.11 -63.78
CA VAL A 23 34.36 -40.18 -63.41
C VAL A 23 33.15 -41.00 -63.00
N VAL A 24 32.66 -40.83 -61.77
CA VAL A 24 31.34 -41.34 -61.34
C VAL A 24 30.47 -40.14 -61.02
N THR A 25 29.56 -39.84 -61.92
CA THR A 25 28.47 -38.88 -61.74
C THR A 25 27.42 -39.52 -60.81
N GLY A 26 27.57 -39.32 -59.51
CA GLY A 26 26.55 -39.67 -58.52
C GLY A 26 25.56 -38.52 -58.38
N GLY A 27 24.34 -38.69 -58.90
CA GLY A 27 23.25 -37.75 -58.74
C GLY A 27 22.86 -37.58 -57.27
N ALA A 28 22.92 -36.35 -56.77
CA ALA A 28 22.44 -35.99 -55.45
C ALA A 28 20.90 -35.87 -55.47
N LEU A 29 20.22 -36.86 -54.90
CA LEU A 29 18.79 -36.77 -54.59
C LEU A 29 18.63 -35.99 -53.28
N LEU A 30 18.41 -34.67 -53.39
CA LEU A 30 18.02 -33.82 -52.26
C LEU A 30 16.55 -34.09 -51.95
N VAL A 31 16.29 -34.95 -50.95
CA VAL A 31 14.96 -35.06 -50.35
C VAL A 31 14.82 -33.92 -49.35
N ALA A 32 14.18 -32.83 -49.76
CA ALA A 32 13.76 -31.76 -48.87
C ALA A 32 12.54 -32.24 -48.06
N SER A 33 12.80 -32.96 -46.97
CA SER A 33 11.80 -33.22 -45.95
C SER A 33 11.54 -31.92 -45.18
N VAL A 34 10.43 -31.24 -45.51
CA VAL A 34 9.84 -30.20 -44.66
C VAL A 34 9.29 -30.89 -43.42
N ILE A 35 10.07 -30.89 -42.34
CA ILE A 35 9.56 -31.23 -41.02
C ILE A 35 8.93 -29.95 -40.48
N THR A 36 7.61 -29.79 -40.64
CA THR A 36 6.86 -28.79 -39.88
C THR A 36 6.67 -29.32 -38.46
N GLY A 37 7.77 -29.35 -37.70
CA GLY A 37 7.73 -29.61 -36.27
C GLY A 37 7.31 -28.32 -35.58
N ALA A 38 6.07 -28.24 -35.11
CA ALA A 38 5.70 -27.22 -34.14
C ALA A 38 6.54 -27.49 -32.87
N ILE A 39 7.61 -26.72 -32.67
CA ILE A 39 8.37 -26.74 -31.43
C ILE A 39 7.54 -25.95 -30.42
N ALA A 40 6.65 -26.64 -29.72
CA ALA A 40 6.11 -26.14 -28.46
C ALA A 40 7.18 -26.36 -27.39
N THR A 41 8.07 -25.40 -27.20
CA THR A 41 8.93 -25.36 -26.01
C THR A 41 8.06 -24.93 -24.82
N PRO A 42 8.00 -25.71 -23.73
CA PRO A 42 7.36 -25.22 -22.51
C PRO A 42 8.19 -24.03 -22.00
N GLY A 43 7.56 -22.85 -21.92
CA GLY A 43 8.14 -21.70 -21.24
C GLY A 43 8.50 -22.11 -19.81
N ARG A 44 9.78 -22.30 -19.53
CA ARG A 44 10.26 -22.65 -18.19
C ARG A 44 10.66 -21.36 -17.50
N ILE A 45 9.84 -20.96 -16.54
CA ILE A 45 10.12 -19.83 -15.66
C ILE A 45 11.35 -20.18 -14.83
N VAL A 46 12.42 -19.39 -14.97
CA VAL A 46 13.57 -19.44 -14.07
C VAL A 46 13.13 -18.73 -12.79
N ALA A 47 12.80 -19.51 -11.76
CA ALA A 47 12.50 -18.98 -10.44
C ALA A 47 13.79 -18.54 -9.74
N LEU A 48 13.84 -17.28 -9.30
CA LEU A 48 14.75 -16.84 -8.24
C LEU A 48 14.38 -17.55 -6.93
N GLY A 49 15.34 -17.63 -6.00
CA GLY A 49 15.21 -18.32 -4.72
C GLY A 49 13.90 -17.99 -3.99
N ASP A 50 13.18 -19.06 -3.66
CA ASP A 50 11.87 -19.14 -3.02
C ASP A 50 10.69 -18.61 -3.87
N PRO A 51 9.79 -19.49 -4.37
CA PRO A 51 8.61 -19.06 -5.12
C PRO A 51 7.70 -18.22 -4.22
N ARG A 52 7.63 -16.92 -4.50
CA ARG A 52 6.70 -16.00 -3.84
C ARG A 52 5.41 -15.90 -4.63
N GLU A 53 4.27 -15.95 -3.94
CA GLU A 53 2.99 -15.66 -4.56
C GLU A 53 3.00 -14.24 -5.14
N SER A 54 2.55 -14.10 -6.38
CA SER A 54 2.59 -12.83 -7.09
C SER A 54 1.41 -12.72 -8.04
N THR A 55 0.87 -11.53 -8.14
CA THR A 55 -0.22 -11.21 -9.07
C THR A 55 0.35 -10.65 -10.37
N VAL A 56 -0.31 -10.93 -11.49
CA VAL A 56 0.06 -10.38 -12.81
C VAL A 56 -0.68 -9.06 -13.01
N VAL A 57 0.08 -8.01 -13.34
CA VAL A 57 -0.45 -6.71 -13.75
C VAL A 57 -0.09 -6.47 -15.20
N THR A 58 -1.10 -6.30 -16.05
CA THR A 58 -0.92 -5.95 -17.47
C THR A 58 -0.70 -4.45 -17.63
N VAL A 59 0.13 -4.07 -18.59
CA VAL A 59 0.37 -2.67 -18.97
C VAL A 59 0.17 -2.50 -20.46
N ASP A 60 0.02 -1.25 -20.93
CA ASP A 60 0.08 -0.97 -22.36
C ASP A 60 1.48 -1.37 -22.88
N PRO A 61 1.56 -2.13 -24.00
CA PRO A 61 2.83 -2.59 -24.53
C PRO A 61 3.79 -1.41 -24.75
N THR A 62 4.89 -1.41 -24.00
CA THR A 62 5.85 -0.29 -24.01
C THR A 62 7.24 -0.81 -24.36
N ARG A 63 7.90 -0.16 -25.32
CA ARG A 63 9.25 -0.52 -25.73
C ARG A 63 10.27 0.11 -24.79
N VAL A 64 11.02 -0.75 -24.11
CA VAL A 64 12.03 -0.35 -23.11
C VAL A 64 13.47 -0.52 -23.61
N LEU A 65 13.67 -1.34 -24.64
CA LEU A 65 14.97 -1.53 -25.27
C LEU A 65 14.81 -1.52 -26.79
N ASP A 66 15.65 -0.73 -27.44
CA ASP A 66 15.89 -0.85 -28.89
C ASP A 66 17.33 -0.43 -29.18
N THR A 67 18.20 -1.42 -29.33
CA THR A 67 19.64 -1.17 -29.55
C THR A 67 19.98 -0.62 -30.94
N ARG A 68 18.98 -0.47 -31.82
CA ARG A 68 19.17 0.16 -33.14
C ARG A 68 19.08 1.69 -33.06
N VAL A 69 18.47 2.21 -32.00
CA VAL A 69 18.25 3.66 -31.76
C VAL A 69 18.70 4.09 -30.37
N ASP A 70 19.52 3.27 -29.70
CA ASP A 70 20.14 3.53 -28.40
C ASP A 70 19.16 3.87 -27.26
N VAL A 71 17.98 3.23 -27.25
CA VAL A 71 17.03 3.31 -26.12
C VAL A 71 17.24 2.13 -25.18
N GLY A 72 17.36 2.42 -23.88
CA GLY A 72 17.65 1.44 -22.83
C GLY A 72 19.13 1.06 -22.76
N LEU A 73 19.71 0.66 -23.89
CA LEU A 73 21.13 0.35 -24.03
C LEU A 73 21.68 0.89 -25.37
N ALA A 74 22.88 1.46 -25.31
CA ALA A 74 23.58 1.93 -26.51
C ALA A 74 24.22 0.77 -27.29
N GLY A 75 24.01 0.72 -28.59
CA GLY A 75 24.62 -0.24 -29.52
C GLY A 75 24.20 -1.70 -29.33
N PRO A 76 24.55 -2.58 -30.28
CA PRO A 76 24.18 -4.00 -30.25
C PRO A 76 24.79 -4.73 -29.05
N LEU A 77 24.25 -5.91 -28.74
CA LEU A 77 24.92 -6.83 -27.81
C LEU A 77 26.11 -7.47 -28.52
N THR A 78 27.20 -7.66 -27.79
CA THR A 78 28.37 -8.42 -28.25
C THR A 78 28.36 -9.81 -27.65
N SER A 79 28.71 -10.81 -28.46
CA SER A 79 28.73 -12.21 -28.04
C SER A 79 29.71 -12.43 -26.89
N LEU A 80 29.32 -13.32 -25.97
CA LEU A 80 30.08 -13.69 -24.77
C LEU A 80 30.26 -12.56 -23.76
N ALA A 81 29.49 -11.48 -23.88
CA ALA A 81 29.44 -10.39 -22.91
C ALA A 81 28.01 -10.17 -22.40
N SER A 82 27.88 -10.04 -21.09
CA SER A 82 26.63 -9.70 -20.40
C SER A 82 26.41 -8.19 -20.40
N ARG A 83 25.16 -7.76 -20.56
CA ARG A 83 24.74 -6.37 -20.41
C ARG A 83 23.46 -6.31 -19.58
N GLN A 84 23.51 -5.53 -18.50
CA GLN A 84 22.36 -5.32 -17.64
C GLN A 84 21.48 -4.19 -18.17
N LEU A 85 20.17 -4.38 -18.12
CA LEU A 85 19.15 -3.38 -18.46
C LEU A 85 18.26 -3.14 -17.23
N GLN A 86 18.09 -1.87 -16.85
CA GLN A 86 17.12 -1.47 -15.84
C GLN A 86 15.70 -1.61 -16.39
N ILE A 87 14.82 -2.28 -15.64
CA ILE A 87 13.42 -2.51 -16.01
C ILE A 87 12.46 -1.73 -15.11
N THR A 88 12.78 -1.63 -13.82
CA THR A 88 11.90 -0.98 -12.84
C THR A 88 12.25 0.48 -12.60
N GLY A 89 11.27 1.25 -12.13
CA GLY A 89 11.45 2.67 -11.81
C GLY A 89 11.44 3.55 -13.05
N PRO A 90 11.90 4.81 -12.94
CA PRO A 90 11.94 5.71 -14.08
C PRO A 90 13.01 5.27 -15.09
N ILE A 91 12.56 4.98 -16.31
CA ILE A 91 13.41 4.54 -17.42
C ILE A 91 13.08 5.30 -18.71
N THR A 92 14.03 5.30 -19.65
CA THR A 92 13.81 5.84 -20.99
C THR A 92 13.11 4.81 -21.87
N THR A 93 12.04 5.20 -22.54
CA THR A 93 11.20 4.30 -23.34
C THR A 93 10.80 4.92 -24.68
N ILE A 94 10.32 4.09 -25.60
CA ILE A 94 9.65 4.53 -26.83
C ILE A 94 8.16 4.29 -26.64
N ASP A 95 7.40 5.37 -26.53
CA ASP A 95 5.94 5.30 -26.32
C ASP A 95 5.19 5.08 -27.64
N ARG A 96 5.65 5.78 -28.68
CA ARG A 96 5.00 5.78 -29.98
C ARG A 96 5.97 6.15 -31.08
N TYR A 97 5.60 5.80 -32.31
CA TYR A 97 6.23 6.32 -33.51
C TYR A 97 5.38 7.45 -34.09
N THR A 98 6.02 8.49 -34.61
CA THR A 98 5.34 9.53 -35.40
C THR A 98 4.86 8.93 -36.73
N ALA A 99 3.96 9.63 -37.43
CA ALA A 99 3.52 9.23 -38.78
C ALA A 99 4.68 9.09 -39.79
N ASN A 100 5.81 9.75 -39.52
CA ASN A 100 7.01 9.68 -40.34
C ASN A 100 7.99 8.57 -39.88
N GLY A 101 7.58 7.71 -38.95
CA GLY A 101 8.41 6.61 -38.44
C GLY A 101 9.50 7.03 -37.45
N THR A 102 9.47 8.26 -36.93
CA THR A 102 10.41 8.72 -35.90
C THR A 102 9.97 8.24 -34.53
N ALA A 103 10.85 7.60 -33.77
CA ALA A 103 10.56 7.21 -32.39
C ALA A 103 10.34 8.47 -31.51
N VAL A 104 9.25 8.48 -30.74
CA VAL A 104 9.04 9.46 -29.68
C VAL A 104 9.54 8.83 -28.39
N VAL A 105 10.64 9.37 -27.90
CA VAL A 105 11.32 8.89 -26.71
C VAL A 105 10.84 9.67 -25.50
N THR A 106 10.42 8.96 -24.47
CA THR A 106 10.04 9.53 -23.18
C THR A 106 11.07 9.14 -22.14
N SER A 107 11.56 10.15 -21.43
CA SER A 107 12.47 9.97 -20.30
C SER A 107 11.67 9.83 -19.01
N GLU A 108 12.21 9.11 -18.04
CA GLU A 108 11.65 8.98 -16.69
C GLU A 108 10.25 8.33 -16.64
N GLN A 109 9.92 7.47 -17.61
CA GLN A 109 8.66 6.73 -17.59
C GLN A 109 8.73 5.53 -16.65
N ILE A 110 7.69 5.35 -15.84
CA ILE A 110 7.55 4.19 -14.96
C ILE A 110 6.59 3.19 -15.63
N VAL A 111 7.14 2.18 -16.28
CA VAL A 111 6.37 1.06 -16.86
C VAL A 111 6.19 -0.06 -15.85
N VAL A 112 7.28 -0.39 -15.14
CA VAL A 112 7.28 -1.39 -14.08
C VAL A 112 7.66 -0.70 -12.77
N PRO A 113 6.80 -0.73 -11.74
CA PRO A 113 7.12 -0.15 -10.44
C PRO A 113 8.33 -0.83 -9.78
N ALA A 114 9.04 -0.07 -8.94
CA ALA A 114 10.04 -0.64 -8.06
C ALA A 114 9.40 -1.70 -7.13
N GLY A 115 10.11 -2.79 -6.86
CA GLY A 115 9.61 -3.91 -6.06
C GLY A 115 8.75 -4.93 -6.84
N ALA A 116 8.58 -4.76 -8.16
CA ALA A 116 8.07 -5.85 -8.99
C ALA A 116 8.98 -7.09 -8.88
N THR A 117 8.35 -8.26 -8.84
CA THR A 117 9.01 -9.57 -8.64
C THR A 117 9.38 -10.25 -9.96
N GLY A 118 8.87 -9.73 -11.08
CA GLY A 118 9.07 -10.30 -12.41
C GLY A 118 8.46 -9.44 -13.51
N VAL A 119 8.86 -9.71 -14.74
CA VAL A 119 8.43 -8.99 -15.94
C VAL A 119 7.99 -9.98 -17.01
N LEU A 120 6.91 -9.63 -17.71
CA LEU A 120 6.41 -10.30 -18.90
C LEU A 120 6.76 -9.43 -20.10
N LEU A 121 7.54 -9.97 -21.02
CA LEU A 121 8.10 -9.22 -22.13
C LEU A 121 8.06 -9.99 -23.44
N ASN A 122 8.01 -9.26 -24.55
CA ASN A 122 8.37 -9.76 -25.87
C ASN A 122 9.78 -9.29 -26.19
N ILE A 123 10.64 -10.22 -26.61
CA ILE A 123 12.00 -9.91 -27.05
C ILE A 123 12.16 -10.29 -28.51
N THR A 124 12.85 -9.46 -29.29
CA THR A 124 13.15 -9.74 -30.70
C THR A 124 14.65 -9.63 -30.93
N ALA A 125 15.26 -10.70 -31.42
CA ALA A 125 16.61 -10.65 -31.98
C ALA A 125 16.51 -10.15 -33.43
N VAL A 126 17.34 -9.17 -33.78
CA VAL A 126 17.33 -8.51 -35.10
C VAL A 126 18.71 -8.59 -35.71
N THR A 127 18.78 -9.16 -36.91
CA THR A 127 19.98 -9.31 -37.74
C THR A 127 21.22 -9.76 -36.96
N PRO A 128 21.22 -10.94 -36.30
CA PRO A 128 22.43 -11.48 -35.69
C PRO A 128 23.53 -11.67 -36.73
N SER A 129 24.79 -11.45 -36.35
CA SER A 129 25.94 -11.65 -37.25
C SER A 129 26.41 -13.11 -37.32
N ALA A 130 26.02 -13.95 -36.35
CA ALA A 130 26.37 -15.36 -36.26
C ALA A 130 25.24 -16.18 -35.62
N THR A 131 25.21 -17.49 -35.88
CA THR A 131 24.33 -18.44 -35.17
C THR A 131 24.61 -18.38 -33.68
N GLY A 132 23.54 -18.44 -32.89
CA GLY A 132 23.67 -18.46 -31.44
C GLY A 132 22.33 -18.36 -30.73
N PHE A 133 22.39 -17.86 -29.50
CA PHE A 133 21.22 -17.69 -28.67
C PHE A 133 21.29 -16.44 -27.81
N LEU A 134 20.11 -15.90 -27.47
CA LEU A 134 19.95 -14.86 -26.48
C LEU A 134 19.43 -15.49 -25.19
N SER A 135 20.11 -15.20 -24.08
CA SER A 135 19.65 -15.53 -22.73
C SER A 135 19.25 -14.26 -22.02
N VAL A 136 18.09 -14.28 -21.37
CA VAL A 136 17.59 -13.20 -20.54
C VAL A 136 17.42 -13.75 -19.14
N ARG A 137 18.11 -13.16 -18.17
CA ARG A 137 18.19 -13.66 -16.80
C ARG A 137 17.88 -12.55 -15.80
N PRO A 138 17.59 -12.90 -14.53
CA PRO A 138 17.62 -11.94 -13.44
C PRO A 138 18.93 -11.14 -13.40
N GLY A 139 18.86 -9.86 -13.02
CA GLY A 139 20.02 -8.96 -13.00
C GLY A 139 21.14 -9.37 -12.03
N ASP A 140 20.86 -10.24 -11.07
CA ASP A 140 21.81 -10.81 -10.12
C ASP A 140 22.37 -12.18 -10.55
N ALA A 141 22.01 -12.66 -11.74
CA ALA A 141 22.53 -13.91 -12.27
C ALA A 141 24.06 -13.83 -12.50
N THR A 142 24.77 -14.88 -12.07
CA THR A 142 26.23 -14.98 -12.21
C THR A 142 26.63 -16.11 -13.15
N GLY A 143 27.84 -16.03 -13.71
CA GLY A 143 28.40 -17.03 -14.62
C GLY A 143 27.77 -17.02 -16.02
N ALA A 144 28.25 -17.92 -16.88
CA ALA A 144 27.70 -18.11 -18.23
C ALA A 144 26.30 -18.75 -18.15
N PRO A 145 25.34 -18.35 -19.00
CA PRO A 145 24.01 -18.96 -18.99
C PRO A 145 24.05 -20.45 -19.33
N SER A 146 23.28 -21.25 -18.58
CA SER A 146 23.02 -22.66 -18.89
C SER A 146 21.76 -22.87 -19.75
N THR A 147 21.02 -21.79 -20.04
CA THR A 147 19.75 -21.82 -20.78
C THR A 147 19.68 -20.71 -21.83
N ALA A 148 19.04 -21.03 -22.95
CA ALA A 148 18.75 -20.12 -24.05
C ALA A 148 17.27 -19.71 -23.99
N GLY A 149 17.00 -18.42 -24.12
CA GLY A 149 15.64 -17.88 -24.23
C GLY A 149 15.17 -17.74 -25.68
N LEU A 150 16.10 -17.61 -26.64
CA LEU A 150 15.81 -17.49 -28.06
C LEU A 150 17.02 -17.95 -28.87
N ASN A 151 16.82 -18.86 -29.83
CA ASN A 151 17.88 -19.31 -30.75
C ASN A 151 17.65 -18.71 -32.14
N PHE A 152 18.71 -18.43 -32.87
CA PHE A 152 18.64 -17.80 -34.18
C PHE A 152 19.87 -18.08 -35.03
N ASP A 153 19.70 -17.89 -36.34
CA ASP A 153 20.75 -17.92 -37.35
C ASP A 153 21.11 -16.50 -37.85
N PRO A 154 22.22 -16.33 -38.58
CA PRO A 154 22.66 -15.03 -39.05
C PRO A 154 21.62 -14.37 -39.95
N GLY A 155 21.33 -13.09 -39.71
CA GLY A 155 20.37 -12.30 -40.49
C GLY A 155 18.90 -12.45 -40.07
N ASP A 156 18.59 -13.35 -39.14
CA ASP A 156 17.24 -13.56 -38.66
C ASP A 156 16.61 -12.33 -38.00
N THR A 157 15.28 -12.27 -38.02
CA THR A 157 14.49 -11.38 -37.17
C THR A 157 13.38 -12.19 -36.53
N ILE A 158 13.60 -12.62 -35.28
CA ILE A 158 12.73 -13.59 -34.61
C ILE A 158 12.33 -13.06 -33.23
N PRO A 159 11.02 -13.01 -32.92
CA PRO A 159 10.52 -12.67 -31.59
C PRO A 159 10.33 -13.91 -30.70
N ASN A 160 10.34 -13.71 -29.39
CA ASN A 160 9.85 -14.67 -28.39
C ASN A 160 9.25 -13.95 -27.18
N ALA A 161 8.21 -14.53 -26.58
CA ALA A 161 7.64 -14.07 -25.32
C ALA A 161 8.34 -14.74 -24.14
N LEU A 162 8.80 -13.95 -23.17
CA LEU A 162 9.53 -14.42 -22.01
C LEU A 162 8.94 -13.86 -20.71
N THR A 163 9.10 -14.65 -19.65
CA THR A 163 8.85 -14.21 -18.27
C THR A 163 10.16 -14.34 -17.49
N VAL A 164 10.57 -13.25 -16.84
CA VAL A 164 11.86 -13.17 -16.14
C VAL A 164 11.61 -12.65 -14.74
N ALA A 165 12.16 -13.33 -13.74
CA ALA A 165 12.12 -12.86 -12.37
C ALA A 165 13.02 -11.62 -12.20
N LEU A 166 12.56 -10.66 -11.40
CA LEU A 166 13.29 -9.45 -11.08
C LEU A 166 13.79 -9.52 -9.64
N PRO A 167 15.10 -9.36 -9.41
CA PRO A 167 15.62 -9.20 -8.06
C PRO A 167 14.98 -7.96 -7.44
N THR A 168 14.53 -8.04 -6.18
CA THR A 168 13.98 -6.88 -5.46
C THR A 168 15.02 -6.20 -4.56
N THR A 169 16.19 -6.81 -4.40
CA THR A 169 17.29 -6.31 -3.56
C THR A 169 18.64 -6.51 -4.25
N GLY A 170 19.69 -5.89 -3.69
CA GLY A 170 21.06 -5.99 -4.22
C GLY A 170 21.31 -5.11 -5.44
N THR A 171 22.51 -5.25 -6.01
CA THR A 171 22.98 -4.42 -7.14
C THR A 171 22.26 -4.70 -8.46
N GLY A 172 21.60 -5.85 -8.59
CA GLY A 172 20.77 -6.21 -9.75
C GLY A 172 19.28 -5.93 -9.54
N SER A 173 18.91 -5.18 -8.49
CA SER A 173 17.51 -4.90 -8.17
C SER A 173 16.79 -4.22 -9.33
N GLY A 174 15.69 -4.83 -9.77
CA GLY A 174 14.88 -4.33 -10.87
C GLY A 174 15.55 -4.37 -12.24
N MET A 175 16.64 -5.13 -12.38
CA MET A 175 17.38 -5.29 -13.63
C MET A 175 17.21 -6.70 -14.22
N ILE A 176 17.43 -6.80 -15.53
CA ILE A 176 17.64 -8.06 -16.24
C ILE A 176 19.04 -8.08 -16.83
N ASP A 177 19.63 -9.28 -16.95
CA ASP A 177 20.88 -9.52 -17.65
C ASP A 177 20.61 -10.10 -19.03
N LEU A 178 21.19 -9.48 -20.06
CA LEU A 178 21.11 -9.90 -21.46
C LEU A 178 22.46 -10.47 -21.88
N TYR A 179 22.44 -11.69 -22.42
CA TYR A 179 23.64 -12.38 -22.87
C TYR A 179 23.45 -13.00 -24.25
N TYR A 180 24.31 -12.61 -25.19
CA TYR A 180 24.40 -13.26 -26.50
C TYR A 180 25.44 -14.39 -26.45
N GLY A 181 24.98 -15.64 -26.52
CA GLY A 181 25.84 -16.82 -26.66
C GLY A 181 26.10 -17.14 -28.12
N ALA A 182 27.37 -17.16 -28.52
CA ALA A 182 27.83 -17.57 -29.84
C ALA A 182 29.14 -18.36 -29.72
N GLU A 183 29.56 -19.03 -30.79
CA GLU A 183 30.78 -19.85 -30.80
C GLU A 183 32.06 -19.02 -30.56
N PHE A 184 32.12 -17.79 -31.08
CA PHE A 184 33.28 -16.91 -31.00
C PHE A 184 32.90 -15.50 -30.48
N PRO A 185 33.83 -14.79 -29.80
CA PRO A 185 33.61 -13.42 -29.36
C PRO A 185 33.58 -12.43 -30.54
N GLY A 186 33.00 -11.24 -30.30
CA GLY A 186 32.96 -10.14 -31.26
C GLY A 186 31.80 -10.17 -32.27
N GLN A 187 30.92 -11.17 -32.20
CA GLN A 187 29.68 -11.21 -32.96
C GLN A 187 28.65 -10.26 -32.35
N THR A 188 27.73 -9.75 -33.16
CA THR A 188 26.75 -8.75 -32.73
C THR A 188 25.31 -9.17 -33.02
N VAL A 189 24.39 -8.68 -32.20
CA VAL A 189 22.95 -8.81 -32.43
C VAL A 189 22.23 -7.58 -31.92
N HIS A 190 21.26 -7.07 -32.69
CA HIS A 190 20.34 -6.05 -32.21
C HIS A 190 19.19 -6.69 -31.44
N VAL A 191 18.74 -6.02 -30.39
CA VAL A 191 17.69 -6.53 -29.51
C VAL A 191 16.66 -5.45 -29.30
N VAL A 192 15.39 -5.86 -29.40
CA VAL A 192 14.22 -5.04 -29.09
C VAL A 192 13.44 -5.73 -27.98
N ILE A 193 13.07 -4.99 -26.93
CA ILE A 193 12.24 -5.50 -25.83
C ILE A 193 11.04 -4.59 -25.63
N ASP A 194 9.87 -5.21 -25.63
CA ASP A 194 8.60 -4.60 -25.29
C ASP A 194 8.05 -5.26 -24.01
N ILE A 195 7.67 -4.47 -23.01
CA ILE A 195 7.04 -4.96 -21.77
C ILE A 195 5.52 -4.95 -21.97
N VAL A 196 4.88 -6.06 -21.60
CA VAL A 196 3.40 -6.23 -21.67
C VAL A 196 2.76 -6.41 -20.30
N GLY A 197 3.57 -6.67 -19.26
CA GLY A 197 3.10 -6.79 -17.89
C GLY A 197 4.24 -7.06 -16.91
N TYR A 198 3.91 -7.08 -15.63
CA TYR A 198 4.83 -7.42 -14.55
C TYR A 198 4.13 -8.24 -13.48
N THR A 199 4.90 -8.89 -12.62
CA THR A 199 4.39 -9.55 -11.42
C THR A 199 4.73 -8.74 -10.18
N SER A 200 3.81 -8.68 -9.23
CA SER A 200 4.03 -8.02 -7.94
C SER A 200 3.27 -8.72 -6.81
N ASP A 201 3.91 -8.81 -5.65
CA ASP A 201 3.31 -9.26 -4.38
C ASP A 201 2.64 -8.11 -3.61
N ALA A 202 2.78 -6.85 -4.05
CA ALA A 202 2.25 -5.68 -3.34
C ALA A 202 0.73 -5.74 -3.12
N GLY A 203 -0.04 -6.19 -4.11
CA GLY A 203 -1.50 -6.37 -3.97
C GLY A 203 -1.88 -7.47 -2.99
N LEU A 204 -1.10 -8.55 -2.92
CA LEU A 204 -1.30 -9.62 -1.95
C LEU A 204 -0.98 -9.15 -0.53
N LEU A 205 0.13 -8.41 -0.37
CA LEU A 205 0.53 -7.82 0.91
C LEU A 205 -0.49 -6.80 1.42
N ASP A 206 -1.09 -6.00 0.53
CA ASP A 206 -2.19 -5.08 0.90
C ASP A 206 -3.41 -5.83 1.42
N ILE A 207 -3.80 -6.93 0.75
CA ILE A 207 -4.93 -7.76 1.21
C ILE A 207 -4.62 -8.39 2.58
N ILE A 208 -3.42 -8.94 2.77
CA ILE A 208 -2.99 -9.51 4.05
C ILE A 208 -3.05 -8.44 5.14
N GLY A 209 -2.48 -7.26 4.91
CA GLY A 209 -2.51 -6.16 5.87
C GLY A 209 -3.93 -5.69 6.20
N ARG A 210 -4.84 -5.68 5.22
CA ARG A 210 -6.26 -5.37 5.45
C ARG A 210 -6.96 -6.45 6.28
N ILE A 211 -6.64 -7.73 6.06
CA ILE A 211 -7.18 -8.84 6.87
C ILE A 211 -6.66 -8.74 8.29
N GLU A 212 -5.35 -8.57 8.49
CA GLU A 212 -4.75 -8.39 9.82
C GLU A 212 -5.34 -7.18 10.55
N ALA A 213 -5.56 -6.07 9.84
CA ALA A 213 -6.23 -4.91 10.40
C ALA A 213 -7.68 -5.22 10.82
N LEU A 214 -8.42 -5.98 10.00
CA LEU A 214 -9.79 -6.41 10.33
C LEU A 214 -9.82 -7.36 11.53
N GLU A 215 -8.91 -8.34 11.59
CA GLU A 215 -8.75 -9.27 12.71
C GLU A 215 -8.40 -8.54 14.01
N ASN A 216 -7.46 -7.58 13.95
CA ASN A 216 -7.06 -6.77 15.09
C ASN A 216 -8.09 -5.70 15.48
N SER A 217 -8.93 -5.27 14.54
CA SER A 217 -10.06 -4.37 14.81
C SER A 217 -11.31 -5.10 15.32
N GLY A 218 -11.16 -6.40 15.67
CA GLY A 218 -12.22 -7.30 16.10
C GLY A 218 -13.37 -6.57 16.77
N VAL A 219 -14.57 -6.74 16.20
CA VAL A 219 -15.80 -6.10 16.68
C VAL A 219 -15.89 -6.38 18.18
N THR A 220 -15.77 -5.34 19.01
CA THR A 220 -16.00 -5.50 20.45
C THR A 220 -17.41 -6.06 20.56
N GLY A 221 -17.53 -7.30 21.05
CA GLY A 221 -18.84 -7.89 21.28
C GLY A 221 -19.68 -6.91 22.09
N PRO A 222 -21.01 -6.86 21.89
CA PRO A 222 -21.85 -6.01 22.73
C PRO A 222 -21.48 -6.28 24.20
N PRO A 223 -21.30 -5.23 25.03
CA PRO A 223 -21.01 -5.41 26.43
C PRO A 223 -21.95 -6.47 26.99
N GLY A 224 -21.41 -7.46 27.70
CA GLY A 224 -22.24 -8.45 28.37
C GLY A 224 -23.32 -7.72 29.17
N PRO A 225 -24.54 -8.28 29.31
CA PRO A 225 -25.59 -7.62 30.07
C PRO A 225 -25.02 -7.19 31.43
N THR A 226 -25.28 -5.94 31.81
CA THR A 226 -24.90 -5.45 33.13
C THR A 226 -25.40 -6.47 34.14
N GLY A 227 -24.48 -7.00 34.96
CA GLY A 227 -24.84 -7.96 36.00
C GLY A 227 -26.01 -7.41 36.83
N PRO A 228 -26.86 -8.29 37.41
CA PRO A 228 -27.94 -7.83 38.26
C PRO A 228 -27.40 -6.84 39.27
N LYS A 229 -28.05 -5.66 39.36
CA LYS A 229 -27.75 -4.68 40.39
C LYS A 229 -27.79 -5.44 41.72
N GLY A 230 -26.67 -5.46 42.43
CA GLY A 230 -26.62 -6.08 43.75
C GLY A 230 -27.76 -5.54 44.60
N ASP A 231 -28.35 -6.40 45.42
CA ASP A 231 -29.43 -6.01 46.32
C ASP A 231 -29.04 -4.73 47.04
N GLN A 232 -29.97 -3.76 47.06
CA GLN A 232 -29.76 -2.53 47.79
C GLN A 232 -29.46 -2.91 49.23
N GLY A 233 -28.24 -2.60 49.69
CA GLY A 233 -27.85 -2.86 51.08
C GLY A 233 -28.90 -2.26 52.03
N ASP A 234 -29.15 -2.96 53.13
CA ASP A 234 -30.14 -2.56 54.12
C ASP A 234 -30.00 -1.05 54.42
N PRO A 235 -31.11 -0.29 54.43
CA PRO A 235 -31.06 1.11 54.81
C PRO A 235 -30.32 1.27 56.13
N GLY A 236 -29.34 2.17 56.17
CA GLY A 236 -28.71 2.55 57.43
C GLY A 236 -29.77 3.01 58.44
N PRO A 237 -29.50 2.89 59.75
CA PRO A 237 -30.43 3.33 60.78
C PRO A 237 -30.87 4.77 60.51
N ALA A 238 -32.17 5.03 60.65
CA ALA A 238 -32.75 6.35 60.44
C ALA A 238 -31.99 7.40 61.26
N GLY A 239 -31.56 8.48 60.59
CA GLY A 239 -31.04 9.65 61.26
C GLY A 239 -32.11 10.25 62.16
N ALA A 240 -31.70 10.85 63.28
CA ALA A 240 -32.61 11.48 64.22
C ALA A 240 -33.46 12.56 63.52
N ASP A 241 -34.76 12.58 63.82
CA ASP A 241 -35.71 13.56 63.28
C ASP A 241 -35.25 15.00 63.59
N ALA A 242 -35.33 15.88 62.59
CA ALA A 242 -35.07 17.31 62.76
C ALA A 242 -36.12 17.92 63.72
N PRO A 243 -35.76 18.90 64.58
CA PRO A 243 -36.71 19.60 65.43
C PRO A 243 -37.78 20.32 64.58
N ARG A 244 -39.03 20.26 65.06
CA ARG A 244 -40.33 20.83 64.60
C ARG A 244 -40.29 21.92 63.50
N PRO A 245 -41.30 21.96 62.60
CA PRO A 245 -41.38 22.98 61.54
C PRO A 245 -41.36 24.39 62.11
N ALA A 246 -40.65 25.30 61.42
CA ALA A 246 -40.60 26.73 61.72
C ALA A 246 -42.02 27.30 61.92
N GLN A 247 -42.17 28.17 62.91
CA GLN A 247 -43.45 28.79 63.22
C GLN A 247 -43.83 29.73 62.07
N VAL A 248 -44.96 29.46 61.41
CA VAL A 248 -45.40 30.24 60.25
C VAL A 248 -46.43 31.27 60.68
N VAL A 249 -46.17 32.54 60.36
CA VAL A 249 -47.09 33.67 60.55
C VAL A 249 -47.60 34.12 59.18
N VAL A 250 -48.91 34.27 59.01
CA VAL A 250 -49.50 34.61 57.70
C VAL A 250 -49.94 36.07 57.66
N VAL A 251 -49.45 36.82 56.68
CA VAL A 251 -49.89 38.20 56.39
C VAL A 251 -50.80 38.17 55.17
N ALA A 252 -52.03 38.66 55.31
CA ALA A 252 -52.99 38.75 54.20
C ALA A 252 -53.91 39.97 54.33
N THR A 253 -54.30 40.56 53.20
CA THR A 253 -55.29 41.66 53.17
C THR A 253 -56.67 41.24 53.69
N SER A 254 -56.95 39.92 53.72
CA SER A 254 -58.09 39.32 54.40
C SER A 254 -57.79 37.84 54.73
N GLY A 255 -58.15 37.39 55.94
CA GLY A 255 -58.05 35.97 56.33
C GLY A 255 -56.66 35.47 56.76
N GLY A 256 -55.68 36.37 56.93
CA GLY A 256 -54.38 36.08 57.54
C GLY A 256 -54.35 36.48 59.02
N ASP A 257 -53.28 36.10 59.72
CA ASP A 257 -53.07 36.45 61.14
C ASP A 257 -52.89 37.95 61.33
N PHE A 258 -52.25 38.62 60.34
CA PHE A 258 -52.03 40.06 60.34
C PHE A 258 -52.35 40.69 58.97
N ALA A 259 -52.76 41.96 59.00
CA ALA A 259 -53.08 42.75 57.80
C ALA A 259 -51.89 43.53 57.23
N SER A 260 -50.78 43.64 57.98
CA SER A 260 -49.54 44.29 57.54
C SER A 260 -48.31 43.49 58.00
N LEU A 261 -47.20 43.67 57.29
CA LEU A 261 -45.93 43.03 57.62
C LEU A 261 -45.34 43.61 58.90
N SER A 262 -45.49 44.92 59.11
CA SER A 262 -45.07 45.60 60.35
C SER A 262 -45.74 45.02 61.60
N ALA A 263 -47.04 44.72 61.54
CA ALA A 263 -47.78 44.13 62.66
C ALA A 263 -47.33 42.69 62.94
N ALA A 264 -47.08 41.90 61.90
CA ALA A 264 -46.57 40.54 62.04
C ALA A 264 -45.17 40.53 62.68
N LEU A 265 -44.26 41.38 62.23
CA LEU A 265 -42.92 41.49 62.82
C LEU A 265 -42.95 41.96 64.27
N ALA A 266 -43.82 42.93 64.61
CA ALA A 266 -43.98 43.39 65.99
C ALA A 266 -44.59 42.34 66.94
N SER A 267 -45.26 41.33 66.39
CA SER A 267 -45.87 40.25 67.19
C SER A 267 -44.89 39.16 67.60
N ILE A 268 -43.69 39.11 66.99
CA ILE A 268 -42.67 38.10 67.25
C ILE A 268 -41.68 38.65 68.28
N ASP A 269 -41.64 38.06 69.46
CA ASP A 269 -40.78 38.49 70.57
C ASP A 269 -39.89 37.36 71.14
N ASP A 270 -40.05 36.12 70.67
CA ASP A 270 -39.35 34.92 71.14
C ASP A 270 -38.48 34.24 70.05
N ASN A 271 -38.17 34.96 68.97
CA ASN A 271 -37.34 34.47 67.87
C ASN A 271 -35.92 34.16 68.32
N SER A 272 -35.44 32.95 67.97
CA SER A 272 -34.08 32.50 68.26
C SER A 272 -33.63 31.43 67.26
N ALA A 273 -32.36 31.04 67.30
CA ALA A 273 -31.85 29.92 66.49
C ALA A 273 -32.59 28.59 66.74
N ALA A 274 -33.28 28.44 67.88
CA ALA A 274 -34.09 27.25 68.21
C ALA A 274 -35.59 27.41 67.86
N THR A 275 -36.05 28.65 67.63
CA THR A 275 -37.44 29.03 67.35
C THR A 275 -37.47 29.99 66.15
N PRO A 276 -37.10 29.53 64.93
CA PRO A 276 -37.15 30.36 63.75
C PRO A 276 -38.59 30.57 63.27
N TYR A 277 -38.86 31.77 62.76
CA TYR A 277 -40.16 32.13 62.20
C TYR A 277 -40.08 32.34 60.69
N VAL A 278 -41.14 31.98 59.98
CA VAL A 278 -41.33 32.34 58.57
C VAL A 278 -42.61 33.14 58.43
N ILE A 279 -42.50 34.38 57.96
CA ILE A 279 -43.66 35.21 57.64
C ILE A 279 -44.02 34.97 56.17
N ARG A 280 -45.21 34.42 55.94
CA ARG A 280 -45.73 34.15 54.59
C ARG A 280 -46.74 35.23 54.21
N ILE A 281 -46.44 35.96 53.15
CA ILE A 281 -47.27 37.07 52.68
C ILE A 281 -48.10 36.63 51.49
N ALA A 282 -49.42 36.63 51.66
CA ALA A 282 -50.37 36.29 50.61
C ALA A 282 -50.34 37.30 49.46
N PRO A 283 -50.86 36.97 48.26
CA PRO A 283 -50.93 37.91 47.17
C PRO A 283 -51.72 39.17 47.52
N GLY A 284 -51.20 40.34 47.16
CA GLY A 284 -51.79 41.63 47.46
C GLY A 284 -50.75 42.76 47.49
N THR A 285 -51.26 43.99 47.58
CA THR A 285 -50.44 45.17 47.82
C THR A 285 -50.57 45.56 49.30
N TYR A 286 -49.44 45.64 49.99
CA TYR A 286 -49.35 46.00 51.40
C TYR A 286 -48.56 47.29 51.53
N THR A 287 -49.21 48.34 52.02
CA THR A 287 -48.59 49.66 52.19
C THR A 287 -48.14 49.85 53.64
N GLU A 288 -46.83 49.92 53.87
CA GLU A 288 -46.22 50.16 55.16
C GLU A 288 -46.01 51.66 55.38
N THR A 289 -46.38 52.17 56.56
CA THR A 289 -46.34 53.61 56.87
C THR A 289 -45.01 54.07 57.45
N GLY A 290 -44.04 53.17 57.62
CA GLY A 290 -42.71 53.44 58.17
C GLY A 290 -41.70 52.36 57.78
N PRO A 291 -40.40 52.55 58.09
CA PRO A 291 -39.36 51.57 57.76
C PRO A 291 -39.61 50.24 58.47
N VAL A 292 -39.46 49.14 57.73
CA VAL A 292 -39.60 47.77 58.23
C VAL A 292 -38.21 47.19 58.43
N PHE A 293 -37.94 46.70 59.64
CA PHE A 293 -36.68 46.04 59.99
C PHE A 293 -36.94 44.56 60.22
N LEU A 294 -36.15 43.70 59.56
CA LEU A 294 -36.22 42.26 59.76
C LEU A 294 -35.54 41.89 61.08
N ALA A 295 -36.21 41.08 61.90
CA ALA A 295 -35.64 40.55 63.13
C ALA A 295 -34.74 39.33 62.84
N ASP A 296 -33.74 39.08 63.70
CA ASP A 296 -32.87 37.90 63.57
C ASP A 296 -33.70 36.61 63.61
N HIS A 297 -33.31 35.58 62.84
CA HIS A 297 -34.02 34.30 62.81
C HIS A 297 -35.50 34.37 62.34
N VAL A 298 -35.85 35.42 61.60
CA VAL A 298 -37.14 35.56 60.90
C VAL A 298 -36.90 35.64 59.39
N ASP A 299 -37.52 34.74 58.63
CA ASP A 299 -37.51 34.77 57.18
C ASP A 299 -38.84 35.28 56.61
N ILE A 300 -38.81 35.92 55.43
CA ILE A 300 -40.01 36.41 54.74
C ILE A 300 -40.16 35.72 53.39
N GLU A 301 -41.34 35.16 53.13
CA GLU A 301 -41.71 34.55 51.87
C GLU A 301 -42.95 35.21 51.26
N GLY A 302 -42.80 35.81 50.08
CA GLY A 302 -43.93 36.29 49.29
C GLY A 302 -44.53 35.19 48.40
N ALA A 303 -45.78 35.36 47.98
CA ALA A 303 -46.48 34.44 47.08
C ALA A 303 -45.99 34.50 45.60
N GLY A 304 -44.96 35.28 45.31
CA GLY A 304 -44.32 35.45 43.99
C GLY A 304 -44.01 36.91 43.66
N ARG A 305 -43.02 37.14 42.77
CA ARG A 305 -42.45 38.46 42.43
C ARG A 305 -43.48 39.50 41.93
N ASP A 306 -44.57 39.06 41.30
CA ASP A 306 -45.64 39.94 40.79
C ASP A 306 -47.00 39.70 41.48
N ARG A 307 -47.00 38.94 42.58
CA ARG A 307 -48.22 38.60 43.33
C ARG A 307 -48.26 39.27 44.69
N THR A 308 -47.11 39.54 45.30
CA THR A 308 -46.98 40.25 46.56
C THR A 308 -46.18 41.52 46.33
N VAL A 309 -46.79 42.68 46.57
CA VAL A 309 -46.15 43.99 46.44
C VAL A 309 -46.12 44.65 47.81
N LEU A 310 -44.92 45.00 48.27
CA LEU A 310 -44.71 45.80 49.49
C LEU A 310 -44.40 47.24 49.06
N GLU A 311 -45.29 48.16 49.40
CA GLU A 311 -45.13 49.58 49.14
C GLU A 311 -44.82 50.29 50.45
N CYS A 312 -43.93 51.28 50.42
CA CYS A 312 -43.61 52.10 51.58
C CYS A 312 -44.16 53.51 51.31
N ALA A 313 -45.12 53.93 52.13
CA ALA A 313 -45.59 55.31 52.19
C ALA A 313 -44.76 56.14 53.19
N CYS A 314 -43.50 55.76 53.40
CA CYS A 314 -42.62 56.36 54.38
C CYS A 314 -42.18 57.74 53.88
N ALA A 315 -42.72 58.81 54.45
CA ALA A 315 -42.33 60.18 54.12
C ALA A 315 -40.94 60.51 54.70
N GLY A 316 -39.92 60.65 53.85
CA GLY A 316 -38.61 61.19 54.23
C GLY A 316 -37.52 61.02 53.16
N PRO A 317 -36.55 61.95 53.05
CA PRO A 317 -35.60 61.96 51.95
C PRO A 317 -34.66 60.76 52.02
N VAL A 318 -34.53 60.02 50.92
CA VAL A 318 -33.47 59.02 50.74
C VAL A 318 -32.14 59.77 50.60
N ASN A 319 -31.39 59.85 51.70
CA ASN A 319 -29.95 60.08 51.66
C ASN A 319 -29.30 58.75 51.29
N ASP A 320 -29.01 58.58 50.01
CA ASP A 320 -28.12 57.54 49.55
C ASP A 320 -26.67 58.01 49.78
N SER A 321 -25.97 57.38 50.72
CA SER A 321 -24.53 57.56 50.89
C SER A 321 -23.88 56.22 51.15
N SER A 322 -23.32 55.67 50.07
CA SER A 322 -22.05 54.92 49.93
C SER A 322 -21.65 53.97 51.05
#